data_AF-A0A2T7BCP1-F1
#
_entry.id   AF-A0A2T7BCP1-F1
#
_cell.length_a   1.000
_cell.length_b   1.000
_cell.length_c   1.000
_cell.angle_alpha   90.00
_cell.angle_beta   90.00
_cell.angle_gamma   90.00
#
_symmetry.space_group_name_H-M   'P 1'
#
loop_
_entity.id
_entity.type
_entity.pdbx_description
1 polymer ?
#
loop_
_entity_poly.entity_id
_entity_poly.type
_entity_poly.pdbx_seq_one_letter_code
_entity_poly.pdbx_strand_id
1 'polypeptide(L)'
;MPVHAQYVYKIKADTVRIYNTYDTAELVLQNRTQNVLGYLYNKGGGVTEFRFLGAVDSMYRRNDTLFYYTADGKTIPVKMDLSNVYDLKATNFVSVAANDSANLSKLPIQKVVGVGATNALDMPALSNQAYYGANSTLYYQGFAVTDGAAAVNMMVNWNGEQKGPDGAFIRIKDDNRTTWSSWWELVFKDFSDSIYARSANVVPTSLPAFYG
;
A
#
# COMPACT_ATOMS: atom_id res chain seq x y z
N MET A 1 -46.95 2.28 44.02
CA MET A 1 -46.35 1.00 43.62
C MET A 1 -45.11 0.77 44.48
N PRO A 2 -44.92 -0.38 45.13
CA PRO A 2 -43.78 -0.59 46.01
C PRO A 2 -42.49 -0.73 45.18
N VAL A 3 -41.46 0.02 45.57
CA VAL A 3 -40.10 -0.12 45.03
C VAL A 3 -39.51 -1.40 45.61
N HIS A 4 -39.26 -2.41 44.76
CA HIS A 4 -38.58 -3.62 45.18
C HIS A 4 -37.11 -3.29 45.51
N ALA A 5 -36.67 -3.61 46.73
CA ALA A 5 -35.29 -3.45 47.16
C ALA A 5 -34.37 -4.41 46.38
N GLN A 6 -33.25 -3.90 45.87
CA GLN A 6 -32.19 -4.72 45.27
C GLN A 6 -31.31 -5.30 46.39
N TYR A 7 -31.33 -6.62 46.57
CA TYR A 7 -30.42 -7.29 47.49
C TYR A 7 -29.01 -7.34 46.86
N VAL A 8 -28.04 -6.74 47.53
CA VAL A 8 -26.62 -6.79 47.14
C VAL A 8 -25.88 -7.66 48.14
N TYR A 9 -25.40 -8.81 47.67
CA TYR A 9 -24.55 -9.70 48.46
C TYR A 9 -23.09 -9.44 48.10
N LYS A 10 -22.25 -9.23 49.12
CA LYS A 10 -20.82 -8.96 48.96
C LYS A 10 -20.01 -10.06 49.62
N ILE A 11 -19.01 -10.58 48.90
CA ILE A 11 -17.97 -11.42 49.47
C ILE A 11 -16.74 -10.52 49.67
N LYS A 12 -16.18 -10.51 50.88
CA LYS A 12 -14.93 -9.80 51.20
C LYS A 12 -13.92 -10.82 51.72
N ALA A 13 -12.87 -11.07 50.96
CA ALA A 13 -11.82 -12.03 51.31
C ALA A 13 -10.50 -11.62 50.62
N ASP A 14 -9.36 -11.96 51.23
CA ASP A 14 -8.04 -11.77 50.60
C ASP A 14 -7.79 -12.78 49.47
N THR A 15 -8.42 -13.95 49.57
CA THR A 15 -8.40 -14.98 48.52
C THR A 15 -9.70 -15.79 48.56
N VAL A 16 -10.28 -16.03 47.39
CA VAL A 16 -11.36 -17.02 47.22
C VAL A 16 -10.76 -18.21 46.48
N ARG A 17 -10.66 -19.35 47.16
CA ARG A 17 -10.15 -20.60 46.56
C ARG A 17 -11.29 -21.58 46.38
N ILE A 18 -11.51 -22.01 45.15
CA ILE A 18 -12.47 -23.05 44.79
C ILE A 18 -11.65 -24.26 44.37
N TYR A 19 -11.81 -25.38 45.07
CA TYR A 19 -11.12 -26.63 44.78
C TYR A 19 -12.03 -27.81 45.07
N ASN A 20 -11.84 -28.89 44.32
CA ASN A 20 -12.49 -30.17 44.51
C ASN A 20 -11.39 -31.24 44.64
N THR A 21 -11.60 -32.21 45.53
CA THR A 21 -10.61 -33.26 45.84
C THR A 21 -10.77 -34.48 44.93
N TYR A 22 -11.95 -34.68 44.34
CA TYR A 22 -12.30 -35.90 43.62
C TYR A 22 -12.84 -35.67 42.20
N ASP A 23 -13.40 -34.48 41.90
CA ASP A 23 -13.94 -34.15 40.57
C ASP A 23 -13.52 -32.75 40.07
N THR A 24 -14.19 -32.26 39.02
CA THR A 24 -14.03 -30.91 38.47
C THR A 24 -14.57 -29.84 39.43
N ALA A 25 -13.79 -28.79 39.66
CA ALA A 25 -14.25 -27.59 40.33
C ALA A 25 -14.56 -26.53 39.27
N GLU A 26 -15.78 -25.97 39.27
CA GLU A 26 -16.21 -24.94 38.34
C GLU A 26 -16.70 -23.70 39.09
N LEU A 27 -16.24 -22.52 38.67
CA LEU A 27 -16.80 -21.24 39.09
C LEU A 27 -17.86 -20.81 38.07
N VAL A 28 -19.13 -21.00 38.41
CA VAL A 28 -20.26 -20.58 37.57
C VAL A 28 -20.75 -19.20 38.00
N LEU A 29 -20.58 -18.19 37.13
CA LEU A 29 -21.12 -16.84 37.32
C LEU A 29 -22.40 -16.67 36.49
N GLN A 30 -23.54 -17.03 37.07
CA GLN A 30 -24.83 -16.96 36.37
C GLN A 30 -25.61 -15.70 36.77
N ASN A 31 -25.90 -14.84 35.79
CA ASN A 31 -26.76 -13.67 35.96
C ASN A 31 -28.20 -13.97 35.47
N ARG A 32 -29.17 -13.14 35.85
CA ARG A 32 -30.58 -13.20 35.42
C ARG A 32 -30.73 -13.28 33.90
N THR A 33 -29.80 -12.69 33.15
CA THR A 33 -29.78 -12.71 31.68
C THR A 33 -29.10 -13.97 31.15
N GLN A 34 -29.63 -15.15 31.50
CA GLN A 34 -29.03 -16.45 31.17
C GLN A 34 -28.85 -16.69 29.67
N ASN A 35 -29.62 -15.98 28.83
CA ASN A 35 -29.61 -16.11 27.37
C ASN A 35 -28.76 -15.03 26.67
N VAL A 36 -27.89 -14.34 27.41
CA VAL A 36 -27.08 -13.24 26.87
C VAL A 36 -25.63 -13.68 26.79
N LEU A 37 -25.13 -13.78 25.54
CA LEU A 37 -23.71 -14.02 25.27
C LEU A 37 -22.89 -12.80 25.73
N GLY A 38 -21.75 -13.05 26.34
CA GLY A 38 -20.88 -12.01 26.88
C GLY A 38 -19.51 -12.54 27.30
N TYR A 39 -18.71 -11.65 27.88
CA TYR A 39 -17.35 -11.94 28.30
C TYR A 39 -17.00 -11.14 29.56
N LEU A 40 -15.99 -11.61 30.29
CA LEU A 40 -15.41 -10.88 31.40
C LEU A 40 -14.42 -9.85 30.86
N TYR A 41 -14.73 -8.57 31.04
CA TYR A 41 -13.90 -7.45 30.63
C TYR A 41 -13.19 -6.83 31.83
N ASN A 42 -11.86 -6.76 31.79
CA ASN A 42 -11.09 -6.02 32.77
C ASN A 42 -11.17 -4.52 32.44
N LYS A 43 -11.78 -3.73 33.34
CA LYS A 43 -11.94 -2.28 33.16
C LYS A 43 -10.72 -1.48 33.62
N GLY A 44 -9.68 -2.16 34.11
CA GLY A 44 -8.57 -1.56 34.86
C GLY A 44 -8.89 -1.44 36.36
N GLY A 45 -7.89 -1.05 37.15
CA GLY A 45 -8.04 -0.87 38.61
C GLY A 45 -8.37 -2.14 39.38
N GLY A 46 -8.09 -3.32 38.82
CA GLY A 46 -8.41 -4.62 39.43
C GLY A 46 -9.89 -5.01 39.37
N VAL A 47 -10.70 -4.32 38.56
CA VAL A 47 -12.14 -4.58 38.43
C VAL A 47 -12.43 -5.29 37.11
N THR A 48 -13.13 -6.42 37.19
CA THR A 48 -13.67 -7.14 36.04
C THR A 48 -15.19 -7.06 36.06
N GLU A 49 -15.81 -6.74 34.92
CA GLU A 49 -17.26 -6.72 34.75
C GLU A 49 -17.67 -7.64 33.60
N PHE A 50 -18.85 -8.26 33.70
CA PHE A 50 -19.43 -8.99 32.59
C PHE A 50 -20.00 -7.98 31.58
N ARG A 51 -19.51 -8.00 30.35
CA ARG A 51 -20.04 -7.18 29.24
C ARG A 51 -20.80 -8.05 28.25
N PHE A 52 -21.89 -7.49 27.75
CA PHE A 52 -22.61 -8.05 26.62
C PHE A 52 -21.68 -8.10 25.40
N LEU A 53 -21.69 -9.22 24.67
CA LEU A 53 -21.00 -9.30 23.40
C LEU A 53 -21.86 -8.56 22.36
N GLY A 54 -21.59 -7.26 22.20
CA GLY A 54 -22.26 -6.43 21.22
C GLY A 54 -21.92 -6.83 19.79
N ALA A 55 -22.90 -6.64 18.90
CA ALA A 55 -22.81 -6.67 17.45
C ALA A 55 -21.42 -6.42 16.86
N VAL A 56 -20.78 -5.31 17.23
CA VAL A 56 -19.58 -4.77 16.59
C VAL A 56 -18.33 -4.93 17.47
N ASP A 57 -18.48 -5.47 18.68
CA ASP A 57 -17.43 -5.43 19.72
C ASP A 57 -16.33 -6.48 19.52
N SER A 58 -16.49 -7.42 18.58
CA SER A 58 -15.46 -8.39 18.24
C SER A 58 -15.03 -8.23 16.79
N MET A 59 -13.87 -7.60 16.62
CA MET A 59 -13.08 -7.70 15.40
C MET A 59 -11.91 -8.62 15.70
N TYR A 60 -11.76 -9.70 14.93
CA TYR A 60 -10.57 -10.54 15.03
C TYR A 60 -10.01 -10.82 13.64
N ARG A 61 -8.68 -10.95 13.59
CA ARG A 61 -7.96 -11.23 12.35
C ARG A 61 -7.52 -12.69 12.36
N ARG A 62 -7.66 -13.35 11.21
CA ARG A 62 -7.00 -14.64 10.94
C ARG A 62 -6.41 -14.58 9.53
N ASN A 63 -5.09 -14.66 9.44
CA ASN A 63 -4.33 -14.48 8.19
C ASN A 63 -4.67 -13.14 7.51
N ASP A 64 -5.09 -13.17 6.25
CA ASP A 64 -5.44 -12.02 5.42
C ASP A 64 -6.94 -11.70 5.44
N THR A 65 -7.66 -12.23 6.44
CA THR A 65 -9.09 -11.97 6.59
C THR A 65 -9.36 -11.34 7.93
N LEU A 66 -10.00 -10.16 7.88
CA LEU A 66 -10.60 -9.51 9.03
C LEU A 66 -12.03 -10.03 9.17
N PHE A 67 -12.37 -10.50 10.36
CA PHE A 67 -13.72 -10.93 10.69
C PHE A 67 -14.32 -9.90 11.63
N TYR A 68 -15.50 -9.38 11.29
CA TYR A 68 -16.31 -8.62 12.21
C TYR A 68 -17.69 -9.25 12.33
N TYR A 69 -18.28 -9.16 13.52
CA TYR A 69 -19.65 -9.59 13.74
C TYR A 69 -20.58 -8.43 13.41
N THR A 70 -21.79 -8.76 12.95
CA THR A 70 -22.88 -7.80 12.79
C THR A 70 -23.89 -7.95 13.92
N ALA A 71 -24.81 -6.98 14.04
CA ALA A 71 -25.78 -6.94 15.14
C ALA A 71 -26.80 -8.09 15.15
N ASP A 72 -26.97 -8.73 14.01
CA ASP A 72 -27.73 -9.97 13.81
C ASP A 72 -26.91 -11.24 14.13
N GLY A 73 -25.68 -11.11 14.63
CA GLY A 73 -24.80 -12.23 14.99
C GLY A 73 -24.08 -12.88 13.81
N LYS A 74 -24.22 -12.35 12.59
CA LYS A 74 -23.53 -12.88 11.41
C LYS A 74 -22.06 -12.48 11.44
N THR A 75 -21.17 -13.40 11.08
CA THR A 75 -19.76 -13.09 10.85
C THR A 75 -19.56 -12.68 9.40
N ILE A 76 -18.95 -11.52 9.18
CA ILE A 76 -18.59 -11.04 7.84
C ILE A 76 -17.07 -11.17 7.67
N PRO A 77 -16.61 -12.03 6.74
CA PRO A 77 -15.21 -12.07 6.35
C PRO A 77 -14.92 -10.95 5.34
N VAL A 78 -13.97 -10.09 5.68
CA VAL A 78 -13.39 -9.09 4.78
C VAL A 78 -11.99 -9.55 4.44
N LYS A 79 -11.76 -9.96 3.18
CA LYS A 79 -10.41 -10.20 2.68
C LYS A 79 -9.67 -8.86 2.67
N MET A 80 -8.72 -8.71 3.57
CA MET A 80 -7.71 -7.68 3.51
C MET A 80 -6.65 -8.25 2.58
N ASP A 81 -6.63 -7.84 1.31
CA ASP A 81 -5.62 -8.32 0.37
C ASP A 81 -4.23 -7.80 0.76
N LEU A 82 -3.67 -8.42 1.80
CA LEU A 82 -2.38 -8.08 2.42
C LEU A 82 -1.26 -8.94 1.83
N SER A 83 -1.59 -9.79 0.85
CA SER A 83 -0.72 -10.85 0.42
C SER A 83 0.44 -10.36 -0.44
N ASN A 84 0.33 -9.23 -1.15
CA ASN A 84 1.45 -8.72 -1.95
C ASN A 84 1.38 -7.21 -2.18
N VAL A 85 2.30 -6.47 -1.54
CA VAL A 85 2.93 -5.24 -2.05
C VAL A 85 1.96 -4.05 -2.27
N TYR A 86 2.48 -2.83 -2.31
CA TYR A 86 1.77 -1.68 -2.88
C TYR A 86 1.58 -1.91 -4.39
N ASP A 87 0.77 -2.91 -4.77
CA ASP A 87 0.87 -3.53 -6.08
C ASP A 87 -0.08 -2.87 -7.07
N LEU A 88 0.45 -1.87 -7.77
CA LEU A 88 -0.13 -1.38 -9.00
C LEU A 88 -0.40 -2.52 -10.01
N LYS A 89 0.28 -3.68 -9.94
CA LYS A 89 0.00 -4.83 -10.79
C LYS A 89 -1.29 -5.58 -10.43
N ALA A 90 -1.71 -5.57 -9.16
CA ALA A 90 -2.86 -6.35 -8.69
C ALA A 90 -4.20 -5.65 -8.89
N THR A 91 -4.24 -4.31 -8.79
CA THR A 91 -5.51 -3.56 -8.82
C THR A 91 -5.71 -2.67 -10.03
N ASN A 92 -4.64 -2.08 -10.58
CA ASN A 92 -4.73 -1.12 -11.68
C ASN A 92 -3.52 -1.29 -12.61
N PHE A 93 -3.46 -2.39 -13.36
CA PHE A 93 -2.38 -2.64 -14.31
C PHE A 93 -2.87 -2.60 -15.76
N VAL A 94 -2.12 -1.92 -16.61
CA VAL A 94 -2.35 -1.88 -18.06
C VAL A 94 -1.16 -2.52 -18.76
N SER A 95 -1.43 -3.61 -19.48
CA SER A 95 -0.47 -4.23 -20.40
C SER A 95 -0.66 -3.66 -21.79
N VAL A 96 0.40 -3.12 -22.38
CA VAL A 96 0.43 -2.59 -23.74
C VAL A 96 1.03 -3.66 -24.64
N ALA A 97 0.22 -4.14 -25.58
CA ALA A 97 0.64 -5.18 -26.51
C ALA A 97 1.76 -4.69 -27.44
N ALA A 98 2.51 -5.63 -28.02
CA ALA A 98 3.48 -5.32 -29.06
C ALA A 98 2.80 -4.63 -30.24
N ASN A 99 3.44 -3.58 -30.75
CA ASN A 99 2.92 -2.70 -31.80
C ASN A 99 1.63 -1.92 -31.42
N ASP A 100 1.26 -1.83 -30.13
CA ASP A 100 0.21 -0.95 -29.63
C ASP A 100 0.80 0.30 -28.96
N SER A 101 -0.04 1.19 -28.47
CA SER A 101 0.34 2.42 -27.77
C SER A 101 -0.26 2.49 -26.36
N ALA A 102 0.50 3.07 -25.42
CA ALA A 102 0.04 3.41 -24.07
C ALA A 102 -0.86 4.66 -24.08
N ASN A 103 -1.98 4.57 -24.82
CA ASN A 103 -2.92 5.67 -25.04
C ASN A 103 -3.52 6.16 -23.72
N LEU A 104 -3.57 7.48 -23.57
CA LEU A 104 -4.14 8.13 -22.40
C LEU A 104 -5.58 7.67 -22.11
N SER A 105 -6.39 7.50 -23.15
CA SER A 105 -7.79 7.07 -23.05
C SER A 105 -7.99 5.67 -22.46
N LYS A 106 -6.94 4.84 -22.43
CA LYS A 106 -6.97 3.50 -21.82
C LYS A 106 -6.67 3.55 -20.31
N LEU A 107 -6.26 4.70 -19.77
CA LEU A 107 -5.93 4.84 -18.35
C LEU A 107 -7.15 5.30 -17.54
N PRO A 108 -7.47 4.65 -16.41
CA PRO A 108 -8.49 5.14 -15.50
C PRO A 108 -8.13 6.52 -14.93
N ILE A 109 -9.13 7.40 -14.89
CA ILE A 109 -9.02 8.76 -14.33
C ILE A 109 -8.89 8.70 -12.80
N GLN A 110 -8.04 9.57 -12.25
CA GLN A 110 -7.77 9.75 -10.82
C GLN A 110 -7.26 8.49 -10.13
N LYS A 111 -6.54 7.63 -10.86
CA LYS A 111 -5.88 6.44 -10.32
C LYS A 111 -4.43 6.39 -10.76
N VAL A 112 -3.57 5.92 -9.86
CA VAL A 112 -2.22 5.48 -10.22
C VAL A 112 -2.35 4.07 -10.81
N VAL A 113 -1.73 3.87 -11.96
CA VAL A 113 -1.84 2.65 -12.77
C VAL A 113 -0.45 2.15 -13.07
N GLY A 114 -0.18 0.88 -12.82
CA GLY A 114 1.05 0.24 -13.28
C GLY A 114 0.95 -0.02 -14.78
N VAL A 115 2.03 0.21 -15.52
CA VAL A 115 2.05 0.00 -16.96
C VAL A 115 3.21 -0.91 -17.32
N GLY A 116 2.93 -1.91 -18.14
CA GLY A 116 3.93 -2.78 -18.76
C GLY A 116 3.79 -2.74 -20.27
N ALA A 117 4.89 -2.64 -21.00
CA ALA A 117 4.88 -2.63 -22.45
C ALA A 117 6.06 -3.44 -23.01
N THR A 118 5.81 -4.17 -24.10
CA THR A 118 6.85 -4.90 -24.83
C THR A 118 6.77 -4.53 -26.30
N ASN A 119 7.81 -3.88 -26.85
CA ASN A 119 7.85 -3.46 -28.26
C ASN A 119 6.61 -2.62 -28.68
N ALA A 120 6.15 -1.73 -27.81
CA ALA A 120 5.05 -0.83 -28.11
C ALA A 120 5.52 0.34 -29.01
N LEU A 121 4.66 0.80 -29.92
CA LEU A 121 4.99 1.79 -30.95
C LEU A 121 5.36 3.16 -30.38
N ASP A 122 4.74 3.51 -29.26
CA ASP A 122 4.87 4.84 -28.66
C ASP A 122 5.88 4.86 -27.50
N MET A 123 6.69 3.81 -27.32
CA MET A 123 7.75 3.75 -26.32
C MET A 123 9.03 4.41 -26.85
N PRO A 124 9.87 4.98 -25.97
CA PRO A 124 11.11 5.61 -26.40
C PRO A 124 12.06 4.55 -26.98
N ALA A 125 13.04 5.02 -27.76
CA ALA A 125 14.19 4.19 -28.10
C ALA A 125 15.02 3.90 -26.83
N LEU A 126 15.93 2.93 -26.91
CA LEU A 126 16.87 2.65 -25.82
C LEU A 126 17.67 3.92 -25.46
N SER A 127 17.95 4.07 -24.17
CA SER A 127 18.82 5.13 -23.67
C SER A 127 20.20 5.04 -24.31
N ASN A 128 20.81 6.17 -24.59
CA ASN A 128 22.24 6.21 -24.95
C ASN A 128 23.16 5.86 -23.76
N GLN A 129 22.60 5.75 -22.54
CA GLN A 129 23.24 5.31 -21.31
C GLN A 129 23.01 3.82 -21.02
N ALA A 130 22.27 3.12 -21.89
CA ALA A 130 22.08 1.68 -21.77
C ALA A 130 23.43 0.94 -21.79
N TYR A 131 23.51 -0.19 -21.09
CA TYR A 131 24.74 -0.98 -21.03
C TYR A 131 25.13 -1.46 -22.45
N TYR A 132 26.42 -1.37 -22.80
CA TYR A 132 26.92 -1.78 -24.10
C TYR A 132 26.60 -3.26 -24.40
N GLY A 133 25.84 -3.51 -25.47
CA GLY A 133 25.35 -4.86 -25.81
C GLY A 133 24.04 -5.25 -25.13
N ALA A 134 23.27 -4.29 -24.62
CA ALA A 134 21.86 -4.48 -24.31
C ALA A 134 21.13 -5.10 -25.51
N ASN A 135 20.42 -6.21 -25.28
CA ASN A 135 19.59 -6.83 -26.31
C ASN A 135 18.45 -5.87 -26.67
N SER A 136 18.05 -5.84 -27.94
CA SER A 136 17.05 -4.93 -28.51
C SER A 136 15.61 -5.09 -28.00
N THR A 137 15.39 -5.86 -26.92
CA THR A 137 14.05 -6.11 -26.42
C THR A 137 13.57 -4.89 -25.65
N LEU A 138 12.60 -4.18 -26.21
CA LEU A 138 12.03 -2.97 -25.64
C LEU A 138 10.98 -3.34 -24.58
N TYR A 139 11.44 -3.80 -23.42
CA TYR A 139 10.58 -4.10 -22.29
C TYR A 139 10.55 -2.94 -21.30
N TYR A 140 9.37 -2.38 -21.07
CA TYR A 140 9.14 -1.25 -20.20
C TYR A 140 8.22 -1.62 -19.05
N GLN A 141 8.56 -1.15 -17.86
CA GLN A 141 7.67 -1.14 -16.70
C GLN A 141 7.67 0.24 -16.05
N GLY A 142 6.52 0.67 -15.56
CA GLY A 142 6.42 1.92 -14.84
C GLY A 142 5.01 2.19 -14.36
N PHE A 143 4.65 3.47 -14.30
CA PHE A 143 3.33 3.89 -13.85
C PHE A 143 2.84 5.13 -14.59
N ALA A 144 1.53 5.29 -14.62
CA ALA A 144 0.87 6.48 -15.12
C ALA A 144 -0.27 6.92 -14.21
N VAL A 145 -0.56 8.22 -14.21
CA VAL A 145 -1.74 8.80 -13.57
C VAL A 145 -2.27 9.92 -14.46
N THR A 146 -3.59 10.03 -14.54
CA THR A 146 -4.29 11.08 -15.29
C THR A 146 -5.49 11.56 -14.48
N ASP A 147 -5.78 12.85 -14.50
CA ASP A 147 -7.06 13.41 -14.02
C ASP A 147 -8.02 13.76 -15.18
N GLY A 148 -7.61 13.45 -16.41
CA GLY A 148 -8.30 13.83 -17.66
C GLY A 148 -7.69 15.07 -18.32
N ALA A 149 -7.39 16.11 -17.55
CA ALA A 149 -6.79 17.36 -18.04
C ALA A 149 -5.25 17.27 -18.09
N ALA A 150 -4.63 16.77 -17.03
CA ALA A 150 -3.20 16.54 -16.94
C ALA A 150 -2.90 15.05 -16.72
N ALA A 151 -1.70 14.64 -17.12
CA ALA A 151 -1.22 13.30 -16.86
C ALA A 151 0.30 13.22 -16.81
N VAL A 152 0.82 12.23 -16.10
CA VAL A 152 2.23 11.86 -16.12
C VAL A 152 2.35 10.37 -16.36
N ASN A 153 3.36 9.98 -17.13
CA ASN A 153 3.70 8.61 -17.39
C ASN A 153 5.22 8.46 -17.28
N MET A 154 5.64 7.57 -16.39
CA MET A 154 7.04 7.23 -16.16
C MET A 154 7.25 5.77 -16.51
N MET A 155 8.29 5.50 -17.28
CA MET A 155 8.66 4.17 -17.74
C MET A 155 10.14 3.92 -17.51
N VAL A 156 10.48 2.69 -17.16
CA VAL A 156 11.84 2.21 -17.05
C VAL A 156 12.01 1.07 -18.04
N ASN A 157 13.03 1.16 -18.90
CA ASN A 157 13.41 0.06 -19.77
C ASN A 157 14.22 -0.95 -18.96
N TRP A 158 13.86 -2.23 -19.04
CA TRP A 158 14.56 -3.32 -18.35
C TRP A 158 15.06 -4.34 -19.35
N ASN A 159 16.36 -4.65 -19.32
CA ASN A 159 16.97 -5.72 -20.12
C ASN A 159 17.28 -7.01 -19.34
N GLY A 160 16.72 -7.13 -18.13
CA GLY A 160 16.91 -8.25 -17.22
C GLY A 160 17.38 -7.80 -15.83
N GLU A 161 17.18 -8.65 -14.82
CA GLU A 161 17.42 -8.29 -13.41
C GLU A 161 18.90 -8.03 -13.07
N GLN A 162 19.84 -8.51 -13.88
CA GLN A 162 21.27 -8.51 -13.54
C GLN A 162 22.05 -7.26 -13.97
N LYS A 163 21.52 -6.45 -14.89
CA LYS A 163 22.28 -5.33 -15.50
C LYS A 163 21.69 -3.95 -15.21
N GLY A 164 20.62 -3.88 -14.43
CA GLY A 164 19.91 -2.63 -14.15
C GLY A 164 19.09 -2.14 -15.36
N PRO A 165 18.47 -0.96 -15.24
CA PRO A 165 17.61 -0.44 -16.30
C PRO A 165 18.41 0.21 -17.43
N ASP A 166 17.96 0.01 -18.68
CA ASP A 166 18.51 0.64 -19.90
C ASP A 166 17.89 2.01 -20.19
N GLY A 167 17.54 2.73 -19.12
CA GLY A 167 16.96 4.06 -19.19
C GLY A 167 15.68 4.20 -18.39
N ALA A 168 15.47 5.41 -17.87
CA ALA A 168 14.20 5.84 -17.31
C ALA A 168 13.69 7.03 -18.11
N PHE A 169 12.40 7.07 -18.35
CA PHE A 169 11.75 8.01 -19.24
C PHE A 169 10.50 8.57 -18.58
N ILE A 170 10.23 9.85 -18.83
CA ILE A 170 9.02 10.52 -18.42
C ILE A 170 8.38 11.23 -19.60
N ARG A 171 7.07 11.23 -19.65
CA ARG A 171 6.29 12.11 -20.51
C ARG A 171 5.09 12.65 -19.75
N ILE A 172 4.59 13.79 -20.20
CA ILE A 172 3.47 14.46 -19.56
C ILE A 172 2.38 14.77 -20.58
N LYS A 173 1.18 14.98 -20.07
CA LYS A 173 0.09 15.68 -20.74
C LYS A 173 -0.21 16.92 -19.90
N ASP A 174 -0.25 18.05 -20.58
CA ASP A 174 -0.73 19.30 -20.01
C ASP A 174 -2.19 19.54 -20.39
N ASP A 175 -2.88 20.42 -19.67
CA ASP A 175 -4.30 20.76 -19.83
C ASP A 175 -4.70 21.13 -21.28
N ASN A 176 -3.77 21.76 -22.00
CA ASN A 176 -3.95 22.23 -23.36
C ASN A 176 -3.68 21.18 -24.44
N ARG A 177 -3.34 19.94 -24.07
CA ARG A 177 -3.02 18.86 -25.02
C ARG A 177 -4.00 17.71 -24.89
N THR A 178 -4.37 17.10 -26.02
CA THR A 178 -5.21 15.89 -26.07
C THR A 178 -4.38 14.60 -26.09
N THR A 179 -3.07 14.71 -26.35
CA THR A 179 -2.13 13.60 -26.49
C THR A 179 -0.95 13.75 -25.54
N TRP A 180 -0.18 12.67 -25.38
CA TRP A 180 1.08 12.68 -24.65
C TRP A 180 2.11 13.60 -25.30
N SER A 181 2.98 14.20 -24.49
CA SER A 181 4.23 14.78 -24.98
C SER A 181 5.18 13.69 -25.51
N SER A 182 6.22 14.12 -26.21
CA SER A 182 7.39 13.28 -26.45
C SER A 182 8.00 12.79 -25.13
N TRP A 183 8.68 11.65 -25.18
CA TRP A 183 9.45 11.12 -24.05
C TRP A 183 10.68 11.98 -23.77
N TRP A 184 10.94 12.19 -22.49
CA TRP A 184 12.18 12.76 -21.98
C TRP A 184 12.91 11.69 -21.17
N GLU A 185 14.17 11.50 -21.49
CA GLU A 185 15.04 10.60 -20.75
C GLU A 185 15.48 11.27 -19.44
N LEU A 186 15.34 10.54 -18.34
CA LEU A 186 15.88 10.91 -17.04
C LEU A 186 17.32 10.42 -16.96
N VAL A 187 18.23 11.36 -17.16
CA VAL A 187 19.67 11.10 -17.06
C VAL A 187 20.09 11.04 -15.59
N PHE A 188 20.37 9.84 -15.10
CA PHE A 188 21.03 9.65 -13.82
C PHE A 188 22.54 9.77 -14.05
N LYS A 189 23.09 10.95 -13.75
CA LYS A 189 24.51 11.20 -13.94
C LYS A 189 25.32 10.34 -12.96
N ASP A 190 26.05 9.36 -13.47
CA ASP A 190 27.25 8.93 -12.80
C ASP A 190 28.32 10.00 -13.04
N PHE A 191 28.75 10.68 -12.00
CA PHE A 191 29.80 11.70 -12.08
C PHE A 191 31.16 11.12 -12.52
N SER A 192 31.31 9.79 -12.52
CA SER A 192 32.50 9.09 -12.99
C SER A 192 32.49 8.79 -14.51
N ASP A 193 31.36 8.96 -15.21
CA ASP A 193 31.30 8.77 -16.66
C ASP A 193 31.95 9.96 -17.39
N SER A 194 33.07 9.70 -18.07
CA SER A 194 33.85 10.68 -18.84
C SER A 194 33.06 11.43 -19.92
N ILE A 195 31.96 10.86 -20.43
CA ILE A 195 31.10 11.49 -21.44
C ILE A 195 30.27 12.64 -20.81
N TYR A 196 29.95 12.53 -19.52
CA TYR A 196 29.09 13.46 -18.79
C TYR A 196 29.79 14.19 -17.64
N ALA A 197 31.07 13.87 -17.39
CA ALA A 197 31.93 14.60 -16.50
C ALA A 197 31.92 16.08 -16.90
N ARG A 198 31.39 16.95 -16.03
CA ARG A 198 31.62 18.40 -16.19
C ARG A 198 33.12 18.56 -16.33
N SER A 199 33.57 19.19 -17.41
CA SER A 199 34.96 19.58 -17.54
C SER A 199 35.30 20.48 -16.36
N ALA A 200 35.83 19.89 -15.28
CA ALA A 200 36.24 20.60 -14.07
C ALA A 200 37.44 21.54 -14.32
N ASN A 201 37.93 21.57 -15.56
CA ASN A 201 39.05 22.38 -16.02
C ASN A 201 38.66 23.67 -16.75
N VAL A 202 37.40 24.14 -16.66
CA VAL A 202 37.13 25.55 -16.97
C VAL A 202 37.65 26.38 -15.80
N VAL A 203 38.96 26.55 -15.75
CA VAL A 203 39.60 27.65 -15.03
C VAL A 203 38.99 28.93 -15.61
N PRO A 204 38.38 29.82 -14.80
CA PRO A 204 37.95 31.12 -15.30
C PRO A 204 39.22 31.84 -15.76
N THR A 205 39.42 31.92 -17.08
CA THR A 205 40.47 32.75 -17.64
C THR A 205 40.09 34.20 -17.37
N SER A 206 40.84 34.83 -16.46
CA SER A 206 40.77 36.23 -16.03
C SER A 206 39.47 36.67 -15.32
N LEU A 207 39.52 36.66 -13.99
CA LEU A 207 38.80 37.68 -13.22
C LEU A 207 39.49 39.04 -13.51
N PRO A 208 38.76 40.11 -13.84
CA PRO A 208 39.35 41.42 -14.00
C PRO A 208 39.95 41.87 -12.66
N ALA A 209 41.21 42.29 -12.70
CA ALA A 209 41.87 42.90 -11.56
C ALA A 209 41.14 44.19 -11.18
N PHE A 210 40.54 44.23 -10.00
CA PHE A 210 40.18 45.49 -9.35
C PHE A 210 41.48 46.14 -8.89
N TYR A 211 41.99 47.07 -9.69
CA TYR A 211 42.95 48.07 -9.22
C TYR A 211 42.21 49.10 -8.36
N GLY A 212 42.84 49.49 -7.25
CA GLY A 212 42.39 50.57 -6.37
C GLY A 212 42.57 51.96 -6.98
#